data_AF-A0A6M8VCM3-F1
#
_entry.id   AF-A0A6M8VCM3-F1
#
_cell.length_a   1.000
_cell.length_b   1.000
_cell.length_c   1.000
_cell.angle_alpha   90.00
_cell.angle_beta   90.00
_cell.angle_gamma   90.00
#
_symmetry.space_group_name_H-M   'P 1'
#
loop_
_entity.id
_entity.type
_entity.pdbx_description
1 polymer ?
#
loop_
_entity_poly.entity_id
_entity_poly.type
_entity_poly.pdbx_seq_one_letter_code
_entity_poly.pdbx_strand_id
1 'polypeptide(L)'
;MAQNREYIYSAKGQEEFHQSFYMAKYRLNNQVNSNQRNNLIFKNGYNNKWGSVNIPAGLLNDDFKPWESEKHFLVGVGEIAILEFIPWALAKWIRHWEDPADNWANVSSKTWWSNLQNGFEYDGDNFLTNNFSHPYHGALFFNAGRTNGYNFWESSAFSLTGSAIWEFFGETFRPSFNDWIYTGVGGANLGEILYRLSSMVTDNRATGSERVWSEIFGTLLNPVRGFNRAISGEMGQNFDNPEWSKPKDFLITFDGGSRSIDKDGDKHYVSKEVEGLFTLNLAYGNRFKVKQPFDFFGFEFAIASNQPHFTTMNSTGFLFGWEVEKNKHRFDVSLDFNFNDLIKEEYSETDTVYKGFLFGATQLFPHLSSLFPIGEKTNLITRVGINGMMMAATPNDYYVDVEGRTNDFGPGVGLRVYTAIQNGIWNYVSLMYYGAWLWTQSQPDNSKHHIHFLILDAQYPITKYFSIGFSTRYLLESKLLRCL
;
A
#
# COMPACT_ATOMS: atom_id res chain seq x y z
N MET A 1 28.14 16.77 -56.64
CA MET A 1 27.09 17.81 -56.71
C MET A 1 25.83 17.16 -57.26
N ALA A 2 24.86 16.80 -56.40
CA ALA A 2 23.54 16.36 -56.84
C ALA A 2 22.61 17.58 -56.74
N GLN A 3 22.04 18.00 -57.87
CA GLN A 3 21.08 19.10 -57.93
C GLN A 3 19.75 18.65 -57.30
N ASN A 4 19.30 19.32 -56.24
CA ASN A 4 17.91 19.24 -55.80
C ASN A 4 17.03 19.87 -56.88
N ARG A 5 16.25 19.05 -57.60
CA ARG A 5 15.14 19.54 -58.43
C ARG A 5 13.87 19.48 -57.60
N GLU A 6 13.34 20.64 -57.24
CA GLU A 6 11.95 20.74 -56.78
C GLU A 6 11.01 20.63 -57.98
N TYR A 7 10.11 19.65 -57.95
CA TYR A 7 9.03 19.52 -58.93
C TYR A 7 7.79 20.20 -58.35
N ILE A 8 7.40 21.34 -58.91
CA ILE A 8 6.14 22.01 -58.58
C ILE A 8 5.05 21.38 -59.45
N TYR A 9 4.13 20.64 -58.84
CA TYR A 9 2.97 20.06 -59.53
C TYR A 9 1.83 21.09 -59.62
N SER A 10 1.05 21.06 -60.70
CA SER A 10 -0.21 21.81 -60.80
C SER A 10 -1.25 21.22 -59.83
N ALA A 11 -2.25 22.01 -59.42
CA ALA A 11 -3.30 21.55 -58.50
C ALA A 11 -4.00 20.25 -58.97
N LYS A 12 -4.23 20.12 -60.29
CA LYS A 12 -4.76 18.89 -60.89
C LYS A 12 -3.77 17.72 -60.82
N GLY A 13 -2.47 17.98 -61.00
CA GLY A 13 -1.43 16.96 -60.84
C GLY A 13 -1.24 16.51 -59.39
N GLN A 14 -1.51 17.37 -58.41
CA GLN A 14 -1.53 16.99 -56.99
C GLN A 14 -2.74 16.10 -56.66
N GLU A 15 -3.91 16.39 -57.23
CA GLU A 15 -5.13 15.61 -57.03
C GLU A 15 -5.03 14.21 -57.67
N GLU A 16 -4.51 14.11 -58.89
CA GLU A 16 -4.20 12.83 -59.54
C GLU A 16 -3.12 12.02 -58.78
N PHE A 17 -2.13 12.70 -58.20
CA PHE A 17 -1.12 12.05 -57.34
C PHE A 17 -1.74 11.49 -56.04
N HIS A 18 -2.63 12.26 -55.39
CA HIS A 18 -3.34 11.82 -54.18
C HIS A 18 -4.26 10.61 -54.43
N GLN A 19 -4.99 10.58 -55.55
CA GLN A 19 -5.86 9.44 -55.88
C GLN A 19 -5.11 8.17 -56.32
N SER A 20 -3.81 8.29 -56.63
CA SER A 20 -3.02 7.17 -57.12
C SER A 20 -2.54 6.20 -56.05
N PHE A 21 -2.62 6.54 -54.76
CA PHE A 21 -2.17 5.65 -53.70
C PHE A 21 -3.31 4.78 -53.17
N TYR A 22 -3.19 3.46 -53.36
CA TYR A 22 -4.08 2.48 -52.74
C TYR A 22 -3.37 1.79 -51.58
N MET A 23 -4.04 1.75 -50.42
CA MET A 23 -3.70 0.98 -49.21
C MET A 23 -2.33 1.30 -48.58
N ALA A 24 -2.33 2.09 -47.49
CA ALA A 24 -1.19 2.19 -46.59
C ALA A 24 -1.21 1.00 -45.61
N LYS A 25 -0.15 0.19 -45.59
CA LYS A 25 0.05 -0.80 -44.52
C LYS A 25 1.13 -0.25 -43.59
N TYR A 26 0.70 0.24 -42.42
CA TYR A 26 1.60 0.73 -41.39
C TYR A 26 2.30 -0.44 -40.69
N ARG A 27 3.62 -0.37 -40.51
CA ARG A 27 4.41 -1.39 -39.81
C ARG A 27 5.21 -0.73 -38.69
N LEU A 28 4.71 -0.83 -37.46
CA LEU A 28 5.44 -0.42 -36.25
C LEU A 28 6.54 -1.44 -35.95
N ASN A 29 7.78 -0.99 -35.89
CA ASN A 29 8.86 -1.74 -35.24
C ASN A 29 9.04 -1.16 -33.84
N ASN A 30 8.32 -1.71 -32.85
CA ASN A 30 8.46 -1.33 -31.43
C ASN A 30 9.71 -1.98 -30.78
N GLN A 31 10.90 -1.74 -31.31
CA GLN A 31 12.14 -2.09 -30.62
C GLN A 31 12.99 -0.86 -30.32
N VAL A 32 13.25 -0.67 -29.02
CA VAL A 32 13.74 0.52 -28.29
C VAL A 32 15.22 0.85 -28.57
N ASN A 33 15.80 0.42 -29.70
CA ASN A 33 17.15 0.83 -30.08
C ASN A 33 17.12 1.93 -31.14
N SER A 34 17.23 3.15 -30.61
CA SER A 34 17.46 4.50 -31.12
C SER A 34 18.03 4.76 -32.54
N ASN A 35 17.71 3.98 -33.58
CA ASN A 35 18.08 4.31 -34.96
C ASN A 35 17.20 3.65 -36.05
N GLN A 36 16.02 3.12 -35.73
CA GLN A 36 15.15 2.52 -36.74
C GLN A 36 14.09 3.49 -37.28
N ARG A 37 14.03 3.55 -38.61
CA ARG A 37 13.21 4.47 -39.41
C ARG A 37 11.80 3.93 -39.54
N ASN A 38 10.81 4.65 -39.01
CA ASN A 38 9.41 4.34 -39.26
C ASN A 38 9.11 4.56 -40.75
N ASN A 39 8.61 3.54 -41.44
CA ASN A 39 8.40 3.60 -42.89
C ASN A 39 6.92 3.49 -43.21
N LEU A 40 6.35 4.54 -43.83
CA LEU A 40 5.06 4.42 -44.49
C LEU A 40 5.29 3.73 -45.83
N ILE A 41 4.77 2.53 -46.00
CA ILE A 41 4.84 1.79 -47.27
C ILE A 41 3.53 2.01 -48.03
N PHE A 42 3.64 2.44 -49.28
CA PHE A 42 2.51 2.69 -50.15
C PHE A 42 2.72 2.03 -51.51
N LYS A 43 1.62 1.69 -52.19
CA LYS A 43 1.65 1.20 -53.55
C LYS A 43 1.11 2.27 -54.50
N ASN A 44 1.91 2.62 -55.49
CA ASN A 44 1.47 3.51 -56.56
C ASN A 44 0.56 2.73 -57.50
N GLY A 45 -0.69 3.17 -57.64
CA GLY A 45 -1.74 2.54 -58.43
C GLY A 45 -1.56 2.68 -59.94
N TYR A 46 -0.81 3.69 -60.42
CA TYR A 46 -0.55 3.86 -61.84
C TYR A 46 0.49 2.90 -62.39
N ASN A 47 1.56 2.62 -61.63
CA ASN A 47 2.67 1.78 -62.10
C ASN A 47 2.85 0.49 -61.28
N ASN A 48 1.98 0.25 -60.31
CA ASN A 48 1.96 -0.92 -59.44
C ASN A 48 3.25 -1.13 -58.61
N LYS A 49 4.09 -0.09 -58.46
CA LYS A 49 5.34 -0.15 -57.68
C LYS A 49 5.11 0.22 -56.22
N TRP A 50 5.91 -0.39 -55.36
CA TRP A 50 5.96 -0.06 -53.93
C TRP A 50 6.97 1.07 -53.68
N GLY A 51 6.59 2.02 -52.83
CA GLY A 51 7.46 3.06 -52.29
C GLY A 51 7.42 3.07 -50.77
N SER A 52 8.46 3.64 -50.15
CA SER A 52 8.47 3.90 -48.71
C SER A 52 8.93 5.32 -48.41
N VAL A 53 8.29 5.98 -47.45
CA VAL A 53 8.72 7.26 -46.90
C VAL A 53 9.11 7.04 -45.44
N ASN A 54 10.31 7.52 -45.08
CA ASN A 54 10.73 7.56 -43.68
C ASN A 54 9.92 8.66 -42.97
N ILE A 55 9.16 8.29 -41.95
CA ILE A 55 8.53 9.22 -41.03
C ILE A 55 9.54 9.54 -39.92
N PRO A 56 9.91 10.83 -39.73
CA PRO A 56 10.74 11.24 -38.59
C PRO A 56 10.08 10.80 -37.28
N ALA A 57 10.85 10.25 -36.33
CA ALA A 57 10.32 9.82 -35.04
C ALA A 57 9.55 10.92 -34.29
N GLY A 58 9.95 12.18 -34.45
CA GLY A 58 9.28 13.34 -33.85
C GLY A 58 7.90 13.70 -34.42
N LEU A 59 7.46 13.08 -35.53
CA LEU A 59 6.09 13.18 -36.05
C LEU A 59 5.17 12.06 -35.51
N LEU A 60 5.73 11.11 -34.77
CA LEU A 60 5.03 9.95 -34.19
C LEU A 60 5.09 9.92 -32.66
N ASN A 61 6.00 10.68 -32.06
CA ASN A 61 5.86 11.08 -30.67
C ASN A 61 4.74 12.12 -30.63
N ASP A 62 3.49 11.67 -30.50
CA ASP A 62 2.55 12.51 -29.78
C ASP A 62 3.18 12.78 -28.41
N ASP A 63 3.18 14.05 -27.99
CA ASP A 63 3.45 14.48 -26.62
C ASP A 63 2.34 13.95 -25.69
N PHE A 64 2.08 12.64 -25.73
CA PHE A 64 1.11 12.01 -24.86
C PHE A 64 1.64 12.16 -23.44
N LYS A 65 0.98 13.05 -22.70
CA LYS A 65 1.22 13.27 -21.28
C LYS A 65 0.26 12.35 -20.53
N PRO A 66 0.78 11.33 -19.82
CA PRO A 66 -0.06 10.52 -18.94
C PRO A 66 -0.77 11.41 -17.92
N TRP A 67 -1.97 11.04 -17.53
CA TRP A 67 -2.79 11.74 -16.54
C TRP A 67 -2.00 12.02 -15.25
N GLU A 68 -1.31 10.99 -14.75
CA GLU A 68 -0.50 11.08 -13.53
C GLU A 68 0.76 11.96 -13.66
N SER A 69 1.06 12.48 -14.86
CA SER A 69 2.19 13.41 -15.08
C SER A 69 1.82 14.88 -14.81
N GLU A 70 0.54 15.21 -14.70
CA GLU A 70 0.04 16.55 -14.42
C GLU A 70 -0.83 16.56 -13.16
N LYS A 71 -0.89 17.72 -12.50
CA LYS A 71 -1.66 17.88 -11.25
C LYS A 71 -3.11 18.22 -11.53
N HIS A 72 -4.02 17.35 -11.10
CA HIS A 72 -5.47 17.53 -11.29
C HIS A 72 -6.16 17.82 -9.96
N PHE A 73 -5.92 19.01 -9.39
CA PHE A 73 -6.42 19.39 -8.06
C PHE A 73 -7.94 19.25 -7.90
N LEU A 74 -8.72 19.81 -8.84
CA LEU A 74 -10.19 19.80 -8.73
C LEU A 74 -10.76 18.38 -8.85
N VAL A 75 -10.12 17.50 -9.62
CA VAL A 75 -10.53 16.09 -9.70
C VAL A 75 -10.24 15.41 -8.36
N GLY A 76 -9.02 15.55 -7.83
CA GLY A 76 -8.67 14.97 -6.53
C GLY A 76 -9.57 15.45 -5.38
N VAL A 77 -9.93 16.74 -5.32
CA VAL A 77 -10.89 17.26 -4.33
C VAL A 77 -12.29 16.68 -4.55
N GLY A 78 -12.73 16.56 -5.80
CA GLY A 78 -14.01 15.91 -6.13
C GLY A 78 -14.04 14.44 -5.74
N GLU A 79 -12.93 13.73 -5.91
CA GLU A 79 -12.78 12.34 -5.46
C GLU A 79 -12.83 12.21 -3.94
N ILE A 80 -12.15 13.09 -3.18
CA ILE A 80 -12.32 13.15 -1.72
C ILE A 80 -13.81 13.32 -1.40
N ALA A 81 -14.50 14.31 -1.98
CA ALA A 81 -15.91 14.53 -1.70
C ALA A 81 -16.79 13.29 -1.99
N ILE A 82 -16.49 12.52 -3.05
CA ILE A 82 -17.18 11.26 -3.36
C ILE A 82 -16.85 10.18 -2.33
N LEU A 83 -15.58 10.04 -1.95
CA LEU A 83 -15.08 9.07 -0.98
C LEU A 83 -15.60 9.34 0.45
N GLU A 84 -15.92 10.60 0.77
CA GLU A 84 -16.65 10.99 1.99
C GLU A 84 -18.15 10.70 1.83
N PHE A 85 -18.74 11.15 0.73
CA PHE A 85 -20.20 11.11 0.56
C PHE A 85 -20.77 9.70 0.48
N ILE A 86 -20.11 8.77 -0.22
CA ILE A 86 -20.63 7.40 -0.41
C ILE A 86 -20.82 6.69 0.94
N PRO A 87 -19.78 6.46 1.77
CA PRO A 87 -19.96 5.76 3.05
C PRO A 87 -20.90 6.52 3.98
N TRP A 88 -20.84 7.86 4.03
CA TRP A 88 -21.78 8.67 4.79
C TRP A 88 -23.24 8.46 4.34
N ALA A 89 -23.52 8.50 3.04
CA ALA A 89 -24.86 8.33 2.50
C ALA A 89 -25.40 6.91 2.72
N LEU A 90 -24.53 5.89 2.60
CA LEU A 90 -24.86 4.51 2.92
C LEU A 90 -25.25 4.37 4.39
N ALA A 91 -24.48 4.95 5.31
CA ALA A 91 -24.79 4.95 6.75
C ALA A 91 -26.07 5.74 7.06
N LYS A 92 -26.25 6.91 6.44
CA LYS A 92 -27.40 7.80 6.64
C LYS A 92 -28.72 7.19 6.19
N TRP A 93 -28.74 6.62 4.99
CA TRP A 93 -29.99 6.30 4.28
C TRP A 93 -30.22 4.82 4.02
N ILE A 94 -29.17 3.99 4.04
CA ILE A 94 -29.28 2.56 3.69
C ILE A 94 -29.11 1.66 4.90
N ARG A 95 -28.15 1.97 5.79
CA ARG A 95 -27.92 1.17 7.00
C ARG A 95 -29.15 1.21 7.90
N HIS A 96 -29.56 0.04 8.36
CA HIS A 96 -30.56 -0.07 9.41
C HIS A 96 -29.88 0.13 10.77
N TRP A 97 -30.45 1.01 11.58
CA TRP A 97 -30.03 1.33 12.93
C TRP A 97 -31.08 0.81 13.90
N GLU A 98 -30.67 0.04 14.90
CA GLU A 98 -31.59 -0.48 15.91
C GLU A 98 -32.17 0.65 16.76
N ASP A 99 -31.30 1.56 17.20
CA ASP A 99 -31.68 2.87 17.73
C ASP A 99 -31.35 3.98 16.71
N PRO A 100 -32.33 4.78 16.25
CA PRO A 100 -32.07 5.95 15.41
C PRO A 100 -31.09 6.97 16.01
N ALA A 101 -30.93 6.99 17.34
CA ALA A 101 -29.96 7.83 18.04
C ALA A 101 -28.50 7.43 17.76
N ASP A 102 -28.25 6.15 17.47
CA ASP A 102 -26.91 5.63 17.17
C ASP A 102 -26.46 5.91 15.74
N ASN A 103 -27.35 6.48 14.91
CA ASN A 103 -27.03 6.83 13.54
C ASN A 103 -26.03 7.99 13.50
N TRP A 104 -24.74 7.66 13.53
CA TRP A 104 -23.64 8.61 13.54
C TRP A 104 -23.59 9.50 12.30
N ALA A 105 -24.22 9.10 11.19
CA ALA A 105 -24.31 9.91 9.98
C ALA A 105 -25.36 11.04 10.11
N ASN A 106 -26.10 11.13 11.22
CA ASN A 106 -27.08 12.19 11.48
C ASN A 106 -26.49 13.57 11.82
N VAL A 107 -25.51 13.98 11.01
CA VAL A 107 -24.82 15.26 11.14
C VAL A 107 -25.69 16.46 10.79
N SER A 108 -25.37 17.59 11.43
CA SER A 108 -25.97 18.90 11.23
C SER A 108 -24.95 20.00 11.52
N SER A 109 -25.26 21.26 11.20
CA SER A 109 -24.39 22.39 11.56
C SER A 109 -24.11 22.48 13.07
N LYS A 110 -25.05 22.00 13.90
CA LYS A 110 -24.87 21.93 15.36
C LYS A 110 -23.82 20.89 15.76
N THR A 111 -23.80 19.72 15.13
CA THR A 111 -22.81 18.67 15.44
C THR A 111 -21.44 19.09 14.95
N TRP A 112 -21.34 19.66 13.75
CA TRP A 112 -20.09 20.23 13.23
C TRP A 112 -19.49 21.27 14.17
N TRP A 113 -20.31 22.20 14.67
CA TRP A 113 -19.83 23.21 15.62
C TRP A 113 -19.43 22.61 16.97
N SER A 114 -20.18 21.61 17.46
CA SER A 114 -19.81 20.85 18.66
C SER A 114 -18.45 20.16 18.51
N ASN A 115 -18.20 19.51 17.36
CA ASN A 115 -16.95 18.81 17.08
C ASN A 115 -15.77 19.78 17.01
N LEU A 116 -15.95 20.91 16.33
CA LEU A 116 -14.94 21.97 16.26
C LEU A 116 -14.63 22.59 17.64
N GLN A 117 -15.63 22.73 18.51
CA GLN A 117 -15.44 23.31 19.84
C GLN A 117 -14.77 22.36 20.83
N ASN A 118 -15.17 21.08 20.81
CA ASN A 118 -14.69 20.09 21.80
C ASN A 118 -13.41 19.39 21.36
N GLY A 119 -13.11 19.37 20.06
CA GLY A 119 -11.91 18.74 19.51
C GLY A 119 -11.83 17.24 19.81
N PHE A 120 -10.61 16.71 19.66
CA PHE A 120 -10.37 15.28 19.60
C PHE A 120 -10.63 14.51 20.91
N GLU A 121 -11.04 13.25 20.76
CA GLU A 121 -11.02 12.21 21.79
C GLU A 121 -10.51 10.87 21.23
N TYR A 122 -10.59 9.79 22.02
CA TYR A 122 -10.31 8.43 21.56
C TYR A 122 -11.65 7.68 21.47
N ASP A 123 -11.92 7.02 20.35
CA ASP A 123 -13.20 6.33 20.10
C ASP A 123 -13.31 4.96 20.79
N GLY A 124 -14.49 4.36 20.67
CA GLY A 124 -14.81 3.00 21.06
C GLY A 124 -14.76 1.97 19.91
N ASP A 125 -14.21 2.33 18.74
CA ASP A 125 -14.28 1.48 17.55
C ASP A 125 -13.47 0.20 17.71
N ASN A 126 -14.03 -0.91 17.22
CA ASN A 126 -13.37 -2.21 17.28
C ASN A 126 -12.01 -2.20 16.53
N PHE A 127 -11.14 -3.14 16.91
CA PHE A 127 -9.76 -3.18 16.41
C PHE A 127 -9.66 -3.29 14.88
N LEU A 128 -10.53 -4.06 14.24
CA LEU A 128 -10.54 -4.25 12.79
C LEU A 128 -10.93 -2.95 12.07
N THR A 129 -11.89 -2.19 12.59
CA THR A 129 -12.22 -0.87 12.07
C THR A 129 -11.02 0.06 12.17
N ASN A 130 -10.45 0.20 13.38
CA ASN A 130 -9.34 1.12 13.67
C ASN A 130 -8.04 0.78 12.96
N ASN A 131 -7.68 -0.50 12.86
CA ASN A 131 -6.39 -0.90 12.32
C ASN A 131 -6.49 -1.50 10.90
N PHE A 132 -7.66 -1.47 10.25
CA PHE A 132 -7.79 -1.83 8.84
C PHE A 132 -8.76 -0.95 8.05
N SER A 133 -10.03 -0.84 8.46
CA SER A 133 -11.03 -0.08 7.68
C SER A 133 -10.63 1.39 7.53
N HIS A 134 -10.21 2.02 8.63
CA HIS A 134 -9.69 3.39 8.69
C HIS A 134 -8.45 3.59 7.81
N PRO A 135 -7.35 2.82 7.97
CA PRO A 135 -6.22 2.85 7.04
C PRO A 135 -6.59 2.60 5.58
N TYR A 136 -7.55 1.72 5.29
CA TYR A 136 -8.00 1.46 3.92
C TYR A 136 -8.76 2.67 3.33
N HIS A 137 -9.65 3.29 4.09
CA HIS A 137 -10.34 4.51 3.66
C HIS A 137 -9.36 5.67 3.44
N GLY A 138 -8.41 5.81 4.37
CA GLY A 138 -7.29 6.74 4.26
C GLY A 138 -6.40 6.50 3.04
N ALA A 139 -6.22 5.24 2.63
CA ALA A 139 -5.52 4.87 1.41
C ALA A 139 -6.27 5.33 0.16
N LEU A 140 -7.61 5.38 0.17
CA LEU A 140 -8.40 5.96 -0.92
C LEU A 140 -8.19 7.48 -0.99
N PHE A 141 -8.21 8.17 0.15
CA PHE A 141 -7.93 9.61 0.20
C PHE A 141 -6.50 9.93 -0.27
N PHE A 142 -5.50 9.16 0.16
CA PHE A 142 -4.13 9.27 -0.34
C PHE A 142 -4.10 9.11 -1.86
N ASN A 143 -4.82 8.12 -2.39
CA ASN A 143 -4.84 7.83 -3.81
C ASN A 143 -5.59 8.88 -4.65
N ALA A 144 -6.55 9.61 -4.07
CA ALA A 144 -7.14 10.78 -4.71
C ALA A 144 -6.09 11.87 -5.00
N GLY A 145 -5.06 12.01 -4.15
CA GLY A 145 -3.88 12.81 -4.47
C GLY A 145 -2.95 12.09 -5.45
N ARG A 146 -2.51 10.88 -5.09
CA ARG A 146 -1.41 10.18 -5.76
C ARG A 146 -1.68 9.90 -7.24
N THR A 147 -2.93 9.58 -7.57
CA THR A 147 -3.37 9.27 -8.93
C THR A 147 -3.74 10.50 -9.76
N ASN A 148 -3.76 11.69 -9.14
CA ASN A 148 -3.92 12.99 -9.80
C ASN A 148 -2.61 13.79 -9.86
N GLY A 149 -1.47 13.08 -9.93
CA GLY A 149 -0.14 13.63 -10.21
C GLY A 149 0.61 14.25 -9.03
N TYR A 150 0.11 14.07 -7.80
CA TYR A 150 0.81 14.49 -6.59
C TYR A 150 1.86 13.46 -6.16
N ASN A 151 2.96 13.93 -5.55
CA ASN A 151 3.97 13.03 -4.99
C ASN A 151 3.50 12.44 -3.64
N PHE A 152 4.31 11.55 -3.05
CA PHE A 152 3.98 10.90 -1.77
C PHE A 152 3.58 11.90 -0.66
N TRP A 153 4.39 12.91 -0.40
CA TRP A 153 4.16 13.86 0.69
C TRP A 153 2.94 14.75 0.46
N GLU A 154 2.75 15.19 -0.78
CA GLU A 154 1.57 15.94 -1.17
C GLU A 154 0.30 15.08 -1.03
N SER A 155 0.38 13.81 -1.41
CA SER A 155 -0.74 12.85 -1.29
C SER A 155 -1.04 12.47 0.16
N SER A 156 -0.03 12.47 1.04
CA SER A 156 -0.25 12.31 2.49
C SER A 156 -1.13 13.44 3.06
N ALA A 157 -1.03 14.66 2.52
CA ALA A 157 -1.90 15.76 2.93
C ALA A 157 -3.37 15.50 2.54
N PHE A 158 -3.64 14.85 1.40
CA PHE A 158 -5.00 14.44 1.03
C PHE A 158 -5.56 13.43 2.02
N SER A 159 -4.76 12.45 2.43
CA SER A 159 -5.16 11.43 3.41
C SER A 159 -5.47 12.04 4.79
N LEU A 160 -4.57 12.88 5.31
CA LEU A 160 -4.77 13.59 6.58
C LEU A 160 -5.95 14.55 6.55
N THR A 161 -6.19 15.21 5.41
CA THR A 161 -7.29 16.17 5.25
C THR A 161 -8.63 15.45 5.08
N GLY A 162 -8.70 14.38 4.29
CA GLY A 162 -9.91 13.57 4.16
C GLY A 162 -10.32 12.99 5.51
N SER A 163 -9.37 12.38 6.22
CA SER A 163 -9.62 11.92 7.58
C SER A 163 -10.13 13.04 8.50
N ALA A 164 -9.49 14.22 8.53
CA ALA A 164 -10.01 15.33 9.33
C ALA A 164 -11.41 15.78 8.88
N ILE A 165 -11.72 15.78 7.58
CA ILE A 165 -13.05 16.12 7.10
C ILE A 165 -14.09 15.12 7.64
N TRP A 166 -13.79 13.82 7.56
CA TRP A 166 -14.64 12.76 8.12
C TRP A 166 -14.86 12.97 9.62
N GLU A 167 -13.79 13.09 10.40
CA GLU A 167 -13.85 13.22 11.86
C GLU A 167 -14.65 14.46 12.31
N PHE A 168 -14.48 15.60 11.64
CA PHE A 168 -15.16 16.84 12.05
C PHE A 168 -16.56 17.00 11.48
N PHE A 169 -16.88 16.37 10.34
CA PHE A 169 -18.10 16.67 9.58
C PHE A 169 -18.92 15.45 9.15
N GLY A 170 -18.34 14.25 9.13
CA GLY A 170 -18.97 12.99 8.74
C GLY A 170 -19.77 12.32 9.86
N GLU A 171 -19.44 12.63 11.12
CA GLU A 171 -20.01 11.95 12.28
C GLU A 171 -20.65 12.90 13.32
N THR A 172 -21.58 12.36 14.11
CA THR A 172 -22.17 13.06 15.27
C THR A 172 -21.31 12.99 16.52
N PHE A 173 -20.42 12.00 16.58
CA PHE A 173 -19.46 11.84 17.67
C PHE A 173 -18.34 12.86 17.58
N ARG A 174 -17.58 13.02 18.66
CA ARG A 174 -16.41 13.90 18.64
C ARG A 174 -15.34 13.28 17.75
N PRO A 175 -14.51 14.11 17.11
CA PRO A 175 -13.47 13.62 16.21
C PRO A 175 -12.49 12.71 16.98
N SER A 176 -12.11 11.58 16.40
CA SER A 176 -11.17 10.62 16.97
C SER A 176 -9.72 10.92 16.59
N PHE A 177 -8.86 11.04 17.59
CA PHE A 177 -7.44 11.29 17.39
C PHE A 177 -6.71 10.06 16.84
N ASN A 178 -7.08 8.86 17.32
CA ASN A 178 -6.50 7.63 16.80
C ASN A 178 -6.89 7.41 15.35
N ASP A 179 -8.14 7.68 14.98
CA ASP A 179 -8.59 7.50 13.59
C ASP A 179 -7.95 8.51 12.68
N TRP A 180 -7.76 9.75 13.14
CA TRP A 180 -6.99 10.73 12.37
C TRP A 180 -5.56 10.25 12.03
N ILE A 181 -4.92 9.51 12.95
CA ILE A 181 -3.60 8.93 12.72
C ILE A 181 -3.69 7.66 11.85
N TYR A 182 -4.59 6.73 12.16
CA TYR A 182 -4.72 5.46 11.44
C TYR A 182 -5.19 5.68 9.99
N THR A 183 -6.21 6.49 9.78
CA THR A 183 -6.71 6.88 8.46
C THR A 183 -5.71 7.78 7.76
N GLY A 184 -5.22 8.85 8.39
CA GLY A 184 -4.33 9.79 7.70
C GLY A 184 -2.93 9.22 7.41
N VAL A 185 -2.23 8.73 8.44
CA VAL A 185 -0.84 8.28 8.33
C VAL A 185 -0.76 6.80 7.93
N GLY A 186 -1.58 5.94 8.54
CA GLY A 186 -1.69 4.53 8.13
C GLY A 186 -2.24 4.40 6.71
N GLY A 187 -3.19 5.25 6.32
CA GLY A 187 -3.68 5.32 4.96
C GLY A 187 -2.65 5.81 3.95
N ALA A 188 -1.76 6.74 4.29
CA ALA A 188 -0.64 7.10 3.41
C ALA A 188 0.33 5.92 3.18
N ASN A 189 0.56 5.09 4.22
CA ASN A 189 1.39 3.89 4.09
C ASN A 189 0.76 2.87 3.13
N LEU A 190 -0.48 2.46 3.41
CA LEU A 190 -1.18 1.46 2.60
C LEU A 190 -1.47 2.01 1.19
N GLY A 191 -1.83 3.27 1.08
CA GLY A 191 -2.14 3.94 -0.18
C GLY A 191 -0.99 3.93 -1.18
N GLU A 192 0.23 4.24 -0.74
CA GLU A 192 1.42 4.21 -1.61
C GLU A 192 1.78 2.78 -2.04
N ILE A 193 1.60 1.78 -1.16
CA ILE A 193 1.77 0.37 -1.50
C ILE A 193 0.79 -0.03 -2.60
N LEU A 194 -0.51 0.23 -2.39
CA LEU A 194 -1.56 -0.10 -3.35
C LEU A 194 -1.38 0.64 -4.70
N TYR A 195 -0.96 1.90 -4.66
CA TYR A 195 -0.60 2.66 -5.85
C TYR A 195 0.53 1.99 -6.63
N ARG A 196 1.67 1.69 -5.98
CA ARG A 196 2.83 1.10 -6.66
C ARG A 196 2.52 -0.30 -7.19
N LEU A 197 1.76 -1.11 -6.46
CA LEU A 197 1.34 -2.43 -6.93
C LEU A 197 0.37 -2.33 -8.11
N SER A 198 -0.59 -1.41 -8.05
CA SER A 198 -1.51 -1.14 -9.18
C SER A 198 -0.73 -0.72 -10.43
N SER A 199 0.18 0.25 -10.32
CA SER A 199 1.03 0.71 -11.43
C SER A 199 1.97 -0.37 -11.97
N MET A 200 2.40 -1.33 -11.14
CA MET A 200 3.24 -2.44 -11.56
C MET A 200 2.47 -3.49 -12.38
N VAL A 201 1.23 -3.77 -12.00
CA VAL A 201 0.37 -4.76 -12.68
C VAL A 201 -0.29 -4.19 -13.93
N THR A 202 -0.54 -2.88 -13.97
CA THR A 202 -0.98 -2.17 -15.18
C THR A 202 0.13 -2.11 -16.22
N ASP A 203 -0.14 -2.52 -17.47
CA ASP A 203 0.78 -2.41 -18.60
C ASP A 203 0.19 -1.55 -19.71
N ASN A 204 0.66 -0.30 -19.80
CA ASN A 204 0.28 0.71 -20.81
C ASN A 204 0.62 0.31 -22.25
N ARG A 205 1.33 -0.79 -22.50
CA ARG A 205 1.62 -1.31 -23.85
C ARG A 205 0.82 -2.57 -24.20
N ALA A 206 0.09 -3.14 -23.25
CA ALA A 206 -0.69 -4.35 -23.48
C ALA A 206 -1.87 -4.09 -24.42
N THR A 207 -2.28 -5.12 -25.16
CA THR A 207 -3.45 -5.07 -26.03
C THR A 207 -4.31 -6.32 -25.85
N GLY A 208 -5.57 -6.28 -26.29
CA GLY A 208 -6.47 -7.43 -26.21
C GLY A 208 -6.76 -7.86 -24.76
N SER A 209 -6.77 -9.17 -24.49
CA SER A 209 -7.09 -9.71 -23.17
C SER A 209 -6.05 -9.37 -22.10
N GLU A 210 -4.78 -9.21 -22.46
CA GLU A 210 -3.73 -8.82 -21.52
C GLU A 210 -3.99 -7.44 -20.94
N ARG A 211 -4.42 -6.48 -21.78
CA ARG A 211 -4.88 -5.16 -21.34
C ARG A 211 -6.01 -5.29 -20.33
N VAL A 212 -7.06 -6.03 -20.69
CA VAL A 212 -8.27 -6.16 -19.86
C VAL A 212 -7.92 -6.69 -18.47
N TRP A 213 -7.16 -7.78 -18.37
CA TRP A 213 -6.77 -8.33 -17.08
C TRP A 213 -5.85 -7.40 -16.29
N SER A 214 -4.93 -6.73 -16.97
CA SER A 214 -4.01 -5.77 -16.37
C SER A 214 -4.75 -4.56 -15.74
N GLU A 215 -5.78 -4.03 -16.42
CA GLU A 215 -6.63 -2.96 -15.87
C GLU A 215 -7.54 -3.47 -14.75
N ILE A 216 -8.09 -4.69 -14.85
CA ILE A 216 -8.91 -5.31 -13.79
C ILE A 216 -8.11 -5.46 -12.51
N PHE A 217 -6.94 -6.12 -12.56
CA PHE A 217 -6.11 -6.33 -11.37
C PHE A 217 -5.55 -5.01 -10.83
N GLY A 218 -5.17 -4.08 -11.71
CA GLY A 218 -4.75 -2.73 -11.30
C GLY A 218 -5.86 -1.98 -10.55
N THR A 219 -7.11 -2.08 -11.01
CA THR A 219 -8.27 -1.45 -10.38
C THR A 219 -8.65 -2.11 -9.06
N LEU A 220 -8.56 -3.45 -8.96
CA LEU A 220 -8.80 -4.16 -7.70
C LEU A 220 -7.81 -3.77 -6.61
N LEU A 221 -6.55 -3.52 -6.98
CA LEU A 221 -5.53 -3.04 -6.05
C LEU A 221 -5.75 -1.56 -5.67
N ASN A 222 -6.13 -0.73 -6.64
CA ASN A 222 -6.34 0.70 -6.43
C ASN A 222 -7.56 1.19 -7.23
N PRO A 223 -8.76 1.20 -6.62
CA PRO A 223 -9.98 1.55 -7.31
C PRO A 223 -10.02 3.02 -7.74
N VAL A 224 -9.41 3.93 -6.97
CA VAL A 224 -9.30 5.36 -7.32
C VAL A 224 -8.48 5.53 -8.59
N ARG A 225 -7.35 4.81 -8.70
CA ARG A 225 -6.54 4.80 -9.92
C ARG A 225 -7.30 4.22 -11.10
N GLY A 226 -8.04 3.13 -10.90
CA GLY A 226 -8.89 2.54 -11.93
C GLY A 226 -9.95 3.53 -12.43
N PHE A 227 -10.60 4.26 -11.52
CA PHE A 227 -11.54 5.33 -11.88
C PHE A 227 -10.85 6.44 -12.69
N ASN A 228 -9.70 6.95 -12.24
CA ASN A 228 -8.96 7.99 -12.97
C ASN A 228 -8.51 7.54 -14.37
N ARG A 229 -8.07 6.30 -14.52
CA ARG A 229 -7.73 5.73 -15.83
C ARG A 229 -8.93 5.53 -16.74
N ALA A 230 -10.12 5.26 -16.18
CA ALA A 230 -11.35 5.17 -16.94
C ALA A 230 -11.79 6.54 -17.47
N ILE A 231 -11.82 7.58 -16.61
CA ILE A 231 -12.27 8.93 -17.01
C ILE A 231 -11.27 9.65 -17.92
N SER A 232 -9.97 9.41 -17.75
CA SER A 232 -8.91 9.94 -18.63
C SER A 232 -8.82 9.20 -19.96
N GLY A 233 -9.48 8.05 -20.08
CA GLY A 233 -9.42 7.17 -21.25
C GLY A 233 -8.13 6.37 -21.36
N GLU A 234 -7.21 6.44 -20.38
CA GLU A 234 -5.93 5.73 -20.41
C GLU A 234 -6.07 4.21 -20.46
N MET A 235 -7.18 3.64 -19.97
CA MET A 235 -7.46 2.19 -20.09
C MET A 235 -7.47 1.70 -21.55
N GLY A 236 -7.77 2.59 -22.51
CA GLY A 236 -7.80 2.27 -23.93
C GLY A 236 -6.57 2.75 -24.72
N GLN A 237 -5.61 3.40 -24.06
CA GLN A 237 -4.49 4.06 -24.74
C GLN A 237 -3.20 3.25 -24.62
N ASN A 238 -2.37 3.34 -25.66
CA ASN A 238 -1.07 2.68 -25.72
C ASN A 238 0.05 3.71 -25.58
N PHE A 239 0.82 3.61 -24.50
CA PHE A 239 1.96 4.47 -24.21
C PHE A 239 2.97 3.75 -23.30
N ASP A 240 4.12 4.36 -23.06
CA ASP A 240 5.14 3.72 -22.24
C ASP A 240 4.75 3.66 -20.75
N ASN A 241 5.16 2.58 -20.09
CA ASN A 241 5.03 2.47 -18.64
C ASN A 241 6.09 3.34 -17.97
N PRO A 242 5.80 3.97 -16.82
CA PRO A 242 6.82 4.66 -16.05
C PRO A 242 7.98 3.72 -15.69
N GLU A 243 9.23 4.18 -15.80
CA GLU A 243 10.41 3.32 -15.54
C GLU A 243 10.40 2.74 -14.11
N TRP A 244 9.89 3.51 -13.14
CA TRP A 244 9.81 3.09 -11.75
C TRP A 244 8.73 2.03 -11.48
N SER A 245 7.75 1.83 -12.36
CA SER A 245 6.59 0.97 -12.07
C SER A 245 6.94 -0.53 -12.05
N LYS A 246 8.03 -0.93 -12.71
CA LYS A 246 8.52 -2.31 -12.75
C LYS A 246 9.89 -2.41 -12.07
N PRO A 247 9.95 -2.66 -10.75
CA PRO A 247 11.22 -2.72 -10.03
C PRO A 247 12.04 -3.93 -10.47
N LYS A 248 13.38 -3.79 -10.49
CA LYS A 248 14.30 -4.89 -10.83
C LYS A 248 14.35 -5.97 -9.76
N ASP A 249 14.23 -5.55 -8.50
CA ASP A 249 14.20 -6.42 -7.33
C ASP A 249 12.74 -6.49 -6.87
N PHE A 250 12.11 -7.65 -7.03
CA PHE A 250 10.74 -7.91 -6.59
C PHE A 250 10.60 -9.38 -6.20
N LEU A 251 10.04 -9.63 -5.01
CA LEU A 251 9.75 -10.96 -4.51
C LEU A 251 8.32 -10.99 -3.97
N ILE A 252 7.60 -12.04 -4.35
CA ILE A 252 6.35 -12.44 -3.71
C ILE A 252 6.50 -13.91 -3.29
N THR A 253 6.16 -14.22 -2.04
CA THR A 253 6.07 -15.61 -1.55
C THR A 253 4.66 -15.89 -1.08
N PHE A 254 4.21 -17.11 -1.35
CA PHE A 254 2.96 -17.66 -0.86
C PHE A 254 3.32 -18.88 -0.03
N ASP A 255 3.10 -18.77 1.27
CA ASP A 255 3.48 -19.76 2.26
C ASP A 255 2.20 -20.41 2.83
N GLY A 256 2.19 -21.74 2.91
CA GLY A 256 1.07 -22.51 3.45
C GLY A 256 1.57 -23.55 4.43
N GLY A 257 0.97 -23.62 5.62
CA GLY A 257 1.39 -24.53 6.67
C GLY A 257 0.41 -24.61 7.84
N SER A 258 0.88 -25.13 8.96
CA SER A 258 0.14 -25.15 10.22
C SER A 258 0.78 -24.22 11.26
N ARG A 259 -0.05 -23.61 12.09
CA ARG A 259 0.34 -22.77 13.22
C ARG A 259 -0.26 -23.33 14.50
N SER A 260 0.51 -23.33 15.58
CA SER A 260 0.04 -23.53 16.94
C SER A 260 0.32 -22.27 17.73
N ILE A 261 -0.65 -21.85 18.54
CA ILE A 261 -0.58 -20.65 19.38
C ILE A 261 -0.81 -21.11 20.81
N ASP A 262 0.09 -20.76 21.73
CA ASP A 262 -0.14 -20.85 23.17
C ASP A 262 -0.73 -19.51 23.64
N LYS A 263 -1.98 -19.53 24.10
CA LYS A 263 -2.73 -18.33 24.50
C LYS A 263 -2.69 -18.05 25.99
N ASP A 264 -2.58 -19.09 26.81
CA ASP A 264 -2.63 -18.98 28.28
C ASP A 264 -1.24 -18.72 28.87
N GLY A 265 -0.18 -18.85 28.06
CA GLY A 265 1.21 -18.67 28.50
C GLY A 265 1.67 -19.74 29.50
N ASP A 266 0.86 -20.79 29.67
CA ASP A 266 1.08 -21.88 30.60
C ASP A 266 2.00 -22.98 30.01
N LYS A 267 2.41 -22.83 28.74
CA LYS A 267 3.31 -23.72 27.99
C LYS A 267 2.76 -25.13 27.78
N HIS A 268 1.45 -25.36 27.94
CA HIS A 268 0.85 -26.66 27.68
C HIS A 268 0.43 -26.77 26.20
N TYR A 269 1.11 -27.65 25.45
CA TYR A 269 0.73 -27.95 24.07
C TYR A 269 -0.58 -28.75 24.05
N VAL A 270 -1.70 -28.08 23.76
CA VAL A 270 -2.99 -28.73 23.56
C VAL A 270 -3.22 -28.90 22.06
N SER A 271 -3.30 -30.16 21.59
CA SER A 271 -3.46 -30.52 20.17
C SER A 271 -4.70 -29.92 19.47
N LYS A 272 -5.64 -29.36 20.24
CA LYS A 272 -6.85 -28.69 19.75
C LYS A 272 -6.63 -27.26 19.24
N GLU A 273 -5.42 -26.69 19.37
CA GLU A 273 -5.12 -25.30 18.98
C GLU A 273 -4.23 -25.16 17.73
N VAL A 274 -4.19 -26.20 16.89
CA VAL A 274 -3.52 -26.14 15.58
C VAL A 274 -4.49 -25.61 14.52
N GLU A 275 -4.06 -24.62 13.75
CA GLU A 275 -4.82 -24.04 12.64
C GLU A 275 -3.98 -24.01 11.35
N GLY A 276 -4.65 -24.02 10.20
CA GLY A 276 -4.00 -23.75 8.92
C GLY A 276 -3.60 -22.28 8.84
N LEU A 277 -2.40 -22.00 8.33
CA LEU A 277 -1.87 -20.65 8.14
C LEU A 277 -1.48 -20.46 6.67
N PHE A 278 -1.95 -19.37 6.06
CA PHE A 278 -1.53 -18.94 4.74
C PHE A 278 -0.98 -17.53 4.82
N THR A 279 0.24 -17.32 4.33
CA THR A 279 0.93 -16.03 4.37
C THR A 279 1.33 -15.60 2.97
N LEU A 280 1.15 -14.32 2.67
CA LEU A 280 1.69 -13.63 1.52
C LEU A 280 2.77 -12.68 2.04
N ASN A 281 3.99 -12.83 1.55
CA ASN A 281 5.06 -11.85 1.79
C ASN A 281 5.46 -11.21 0.47
N LEU A 282 5.67 -9.90 0.50
CA LEU A 282 6.06 -9.11 -0.65
C LEU A 282 7.23 -8.21 -0.27
N ALA A 283 8.25 -8.18 -1.14
CA ALA A 283 9.33 -7.22 -1.10
C ALA A 283 9.42 -6.51 -2.45
N TYR A 284 9.22 -5.20 -2.45
CA TYR A 284 9.30 -4.34 -3.62
C TYR A 284 10.58 -3.51 -3.56
N GLY A 285 11.36 -3.52 -4.64
CA GLY A 285 12.58 -2.73 -4.77
C GLY A 285 13.76 -3.23 -3.94
N ASN A 286 14.80 -2.39 -3.86
CA ASN A 286 16.06 -2.70 -3.20
C ASN A 286 16.38 -1.67 -2.13
N ARG A 287 16.38 -2.09 -0.87
CA ARG A 287 16.60 -1.22 0.30
C ARG A 287 17.90 -0.41 0.22
N PHE A 288 18.95 -0.92 -0.42
CA PHE A 288 20.23 -0.21 -0.53
C PHE A 288 20.33 0.70 -1.76
N LYS A 289 19.29 0.74 -2.61
CA LYS A 289 19.22 1.57 -3.84
C LYS A 289 18.00 2.48 -3.86
N VAL A 290 17.52 2.89 -2.70
CA VAL A 290 16.37 3.78 -2.52
C VAL A 290 16.74 5.26 -2.66
N LYS A 291 15.82 6.05 -3.21
CA LYS A 291 15.96 7.51 -3.35
C LYS A 291 14.71 8.27 -2.96
N GLN A 292 13.54 7.76 -3.29
CA GLN A 292 12.24 8.37 -3.04
C GLN A 292 11.41 7.50 -2.09
N PRO A 293 10.41 8.07 -1.40
CA PRO A 293 9.51 7.31 -0.54
C PRO A 293 8.95 6.08 -1.26
N PHE A 294 9.00 4.93 -0.60
CA PHE A 294 8.53 3.63 -1.06
C PHE A 294 9.23 3.08 -2.32
N ASP A 295 10.42 3.58 -2.66
CA ASP A 295 11.33 2.87 -3.59
C ASP A 295 11.71 1.47 -3.06
N PHE A 296 11.61 1.29 -1.74
CA PHE A 296 11.57 -0.02 -1.11
C PHE A 296 10.37 -0.10 -0.15
N PHE A 297 9.63 -1.19 -0.21
CA PHE A 297 8.69 -1.57 0.84
C PHE A 297 8.58 -3.08 1.00
N GLY A 298 8.25 -3.51 2.22
CA GLY A 298 7.82 -4.86 2.54
C GLY A 298 6.35 -4.87 2.95
N PHE A 299 5.64 -5.94 2.61
CA PHE A 299 4.24 -6.16 3.00
C PHE A 299 4.04 -7.64 3.33
N GLU A 300 3.45 -7.91 4.48
CA GLU A 300 3.10 -9.25 4.98
C GLU A 300 1.60 -9.27 5.23
N PHE A 301 0.92 -10.30 4.75
CA PHE A 301 -0.49 -10.55 4.98
C PHE A 301 -0.71 -12.01 5.32
N ALA A 302 -1.48 -12.32 6.36
CA ALA A 302 -1.73 -13.71 6.76
C ALA A 302 -3.18 -13.96 7.14
N ILE A 303 -3.72 -15.10 6.68
CA ILE A 303 -5.03 -15.64 7.08
C ILE A 303 -4.85 -16.98 7.78
N ALA A 304 -5.74 -17.29 8.71
CA ALA A 304 -5.73 -18.57 9.42
C ALA A 304 -7.10 -19.25 9.39
N SER A 305 -7.11 -20.59 9.38
CA SER A 305 -8.34 -21.37 9.18
C SER A 305 -9.36 -21.23 10.31
N ASN A 306 -8.90 -20.89 11.52
CA ASN A 306 -9.74 -20.78 12.71
C ASN A 306 -9.90 -19.31 13.15
N GLN A 307 -9.77 -18.37 12.23
CA GLN A 307 -9.96 -16.94 12.45
C GLN A 307 -10.97 -16.39 11.43
N PRO A 308 -11.90 -15.51 11.83
CA PRO A 308 -12.99 -15.03 10.95
C PRO A 308 -12.50 -14.04 9.89
N HIS A 309 -11.34 -13.42 10.11
CA HIS A 309 -10.68 -12.48 9.20
C HIS A 309 -9.18 -12.77 9.12
N PHE A 310 -8.44 -11.92 8.41
CA PHE A 310 -6.98 -11.99 8.38
C PHE A 310 -6.38 -11.70 9.76
N THR A 311 -5.23 -12.31 10.04
CA THR A 311 -4.57 -12.27 11.35
C THR A 311 -3.36 -11.35 11.37
N THR A 312 -2.81 -11.03 10.20
CA THR A 312 -1.64 -10.17 10.07
C THR A 312 -1.78 -9.30 8.84
N MET A 313 -1.48 -8.01 8.99
CA MET A 313 -1.16 -7.10 7.91
C MET A 313 -0.04 -6.17 8.40
N ASN A 314 1.20 -6.47 8.05
CA ASN A 314 2.36 -5.67 8.45
C ASN A 314 3.02 -5.06 7.21
N SER A 315 3.46 -3.82 7.32
CA SER A 315 4.20 -3.15 6.26
C SER A 315 5.37 -2.34 6.80
N THR A 316 6.36 -2.14 5.94
CA THR A 316 7.46 -1.21 6.18
C THR A 316 7.81 -0.55 4.85
N GLY A 317 7.73 0.79 4.79
CA GLY A 317 8.04 1.57 3.60
C GLY A 317 9.16 2.55 3.87
N PHE A 318 10.19 2.57 3.03
CA PHE A 318 11.23 3.60 3.11
C PHE A 318 10.63 4.99 2.90
N LEU A 319 11.01 6.00 3.71
CA LEU A 319 10.61 7.39 3.47
C LEU A 319 11.78 8.21 2.92
N PHE A 320 12.84 8.31 3.72
CA PHE A 320 14.06 9.05 3.39
C PHE A 320 15.24 8.50 4.20
N GLY A 321 16.45 8.80 3.75
CA GLY A 321 17.67 8.29 4.37
C GLY A 321 18.90 8.70 3.58
N TRP A 322 20.06 8.30 4.07
CA TRP A 322 21.34 8.59 3.43
C TRP A 322 22.32 7.43 3.57
N GLU A 323 23.22 7.31 2.60
CA GLU A 323 24.32 6.35 2.69
C GLU A 323 25.35 6.86 3.70
N VAL A 324 25.66 6.02 4.69
CA VAL A 324 26.83 6.19 5.57
C VAL A 324 28.06 5.62 4.87
N GLU A 325 27.91 4.46 4.24
CA GLU A 325 28.89 3.89 3.32
C GLU A 325 28.15 3.31 2.12
N LYS A 326 28.61 3.70 0.93
CA LYS A 326 27.98 3.34 -0.35
C LYS A 326 27.79 1.82 -0.47
N ASN A 327 26.56 1.40 -0.75
CA ASN A 327 26.14 -0.01 -0.88
C ASN A 327 26.38 -0.90 0.37
N LYS A 328 26.69 -0.34 1.55
CA LYS A 328 26.91 -1.13 2.78
C LYS A 328 26.10 -0.64 3.96
N HIS A 329 26.26 0.62 4.33
CA HIS A 329 25.68 1.19 5.55
C HIS A 329 24.80 2.37 5.20
N ARG A 330 23.57 2.38 5.70
CA ARG A 330 22.60 3.43 5.45
C ARG A 330 21.84 3.75 6.72
N PHE A 331 21.60 5.03 6.96
CA PHE A 331 20.61 5.46 7.94
C PHE A 331 19.34 5.78 7.18
N ASP A 332 18.26 5.09 7.52
CA ASP A 332 16.97 5.22 6.86
C ASP A 332 15.88 5.48 7.90
N VAL A 333 14.85 6.23 7.52
CA VAL A 333 13.60 6.36 8.25
C VAL A 333 12.51 5.66 7.44
N SER A 334 11.85 4.68 8.06
CA SER A 334 10.70 3.99 7.47
C SER A 334 9.39 4.42 8.12
N LEU A 335 8.31 4.36 7.34
CA LEU A 335 6.94 4.35 7.84
C LEU A 335 6.47 2.90 7.90
N ASP A 336 6.11 2.45 9.09
CA ASP A 336 5.66 1.10 9.34
C ASP A 336 4.21 1.11 9.82
N PHE A 337 3.46 0.13 9.36
CA PHE A 337 2.11 -0.15 9.79
C PHE A 337 2.03 -1.60 10.28
N ASN A 338 1.41 -1.83 11.43
CA ASN A 338 1.24 -3.14 12.00
C ASN A 338 -0.23 -3.39 12.32
N PHE A 339 -0.72 -4.54 11.89
CA PHE A 339 -1.96 -5.16 12.31
C PHE A 339 -1.64 -6.61 12.63
N ASN A 340 -1.84 -7.00 13.87
CA ASN A 340 -1.72 -8.38 14.32
C ASN A 340 -2.91 -8.65 15.22
N ASP A 341 -3.80 -9.52 14.77
CA ASP A 341 -4.96 -9.94 15.56
C ASP A 341 -4.99 -11.47 15.62
N LEU A 342 -4.67 -11.96 16.81
CA LEU A 342 -4.68 -13.36 17.17
C LEU A 342 -5.67 -13.62 18.32
N ILE A 343 -6.52 -12.64 18.65
CA ILE A 343 -7.55 -12.82 19.66
C ILE A 343 -8.61 -13.80 19.14
N LYS A 344 -9.14 -14.62 20.05
CA LYS A 344 -10.36 -15.40 19.82
C LYS A 344 -11.36 -15.07 20.90
N GLU A 345 -12.60 -14.92 20.49
CA GLU A 345 -13.75 -14.86 21.39
C GLU A 345 -14.03 -16.25 21.94
N GLU A 346 -13.93 -16.42 23.25
CA GLU A 346 -14.33 -17.61 23.95
C GLU A 346 -15.61 -17.31 24.75
N TYR A 347 -16.71 -17.96 24.35
CA TYR A 347 -18.00 -17.81 24.99
C TYR A 347 -18.14 -18.82 26.13
N SER A 348 -18.43 -18.34 27.35
CA SER A 348 -18.94 -19.14 28.45
C SER A 348 -20.45 -18.88 28.64
N GLU A 349 -21.14 -19.69 29.45
CA GLU A 349 -22.58 -19.52 29.71
C GLU A 349 -22.93 -18.16 30.36
N THR A 350 -21.95 -17.46 30.96
CA THR A 350 -22.16 -16.20 31.67
C THR A 350 -21.30 -15.03 31.19
N ASP A 351 -20.18 -15.29 30.51
CA ASP A 351 -19.20 -14.27 30.10
C ASP A 351 -18.58 -14.58 28.72
N THR A 352 -18.29 -13.54 27.94
CA THR A 352 -17.41 -13.60 26.77
C THR A 352 -16.00 -13.22 27.19
N VAL A 353 -15.02 -14.10 26.97
CA VAL A 353 -13.60 -13.84 27.28
C VAL A 353 -12.82 -13.69 25.98
N TYR A 354 -12.12 -12.57 25.84
CA TYR A 354 -11.21 -12.32 24.72
C TYR A 354 -9.81 -12.81 25.11
N LYS A 355 -9.33 -13.89 24.48
CA LYS A 355 -8.00 -14.44 24.73
C LYS A 355 -7.13 -14.38 23.48
N GLY A 356 -5.88 -14.01 23.67
CA GLY A 356 -4.86 -14.04 22.62
C GLY A 356 -4.04 -12.76 22.61
N PHE A 357 -3.50 -12.45 21.44
CA PHE A 357 -2.59 -11.32 21.26
C PHE A 357 -3.13 -10.38 20.19
N LEU A 358 -3.08 -9.09 20.47
CA LEU A 358 -3.42 -8.04 19.53
C LEU A 358 -2.34 -6.97 19.56
N PHE A 359 -1.90 -6.52 18.39
CA PHE A 359 -0.99 -5.39 18.29
C PHE A 359 -1.19 -4.64 16.98
N GLY A 360 -1.63 -3.40 17.13
CA GLY A 360 -1.73 -2.42 16.06
C GLY A 360 -0.69 -1.32 16.24
N ALA A 361 -0.07 -0.81 15.17
CA ALA A 361 0.77 0.38 15.29
C ALA A 361 0.95 1.13 13.96
N THR A 362 0.88 2.46 14.03
CA THR A 362 1.36 3.37 12.99
C THR A 362 2.59 4.10 13.52
N GLN A 363 3.75 3.85 12.91
CA GLN A 363 5.03 4.23 13.52
C GLN A 363 6.12 4.62 12.53
N LEU A 364 7.05 5.46 12.99
CA LEU A 364 8.29 5.75 12.28
C LEU A 364 9.43 4.91 12.85
N PHE A 365 10.30 4.41 11.98
CA PHE A 365 11.45 3.60 12.35
C PHE A 365 12.74 4.19 11.78
N PRO A 366 13.35 5.21 12.44
CA PRO A 366 14.73 5.60 12.20
C PRO A 366 15.70 4.47 12.60
N HIS A 367 16.50 4.00 11.65
CA HIS A 367 17.39 2.85 11.85
C HIS A 367 18.65 2.88 11.00
N LEU A 368 19.69 2.21 11.50
CA LEU A 368 20.89 1.88 10.75
C LEU A 368 20.71 0.51 10.09
N SER A 369 20.68 0.50 8.76
CA SER A 369 20.73 -0.69 7.91
C SER A 369 22.17 -0.97 7.47
N SER A 370 22.65 -2.20 7.69
CA SER A 370 23.98 -2.62 7.27
C SER A 370 23.93 -3.90 6.45
N LEU A 371 24.78 -4.00 5.44
CA LEU A 371 25.00 -5.17 4.60
C LEU A 371 26.45 -5.61 4.73
N PHE A 372 26.64 -6.83 5.20
CA PHE A 372 27.94 -7.48 5.34
C PHE A 372 28.02 -8.70 4.42
N PRO A 373 28.85 -8.68 3.36
CA PRO A 373 29.08 -9.87 2.56
C PRO A 373 29.73 -10.96 3.41
N ILE A 374 29.11 -12.13 3.48
CA ILE A 374 29.64 -13.30 4.22
C ILE A 374 29.98 -14.47 3.30
N GLY A 375 29.63 -14.37 2.03
CA GLY A 375 30.02 -15.29 0.96
C GLY A 375 29.87 -14.62 -0.40
N GLU A 376 30.03 -15.37 -1.49
CA GLU A 376 29.96 -14.81 -2.86
C GLU A 376 28.59 -14.22 -3.21
N LYS A 377 27.50 -14.83 -2.70
CA LYS A 377 26.11 -14.43 -2.96
C LYS A 377 25.32 -14.14 -1.69
N THR A 378 25.92 -14.40 -0.53
CA THR A 378 25.23 -14.38 0.76
C THR A 378 25.69 -13.16 1.56
N ASN A 379 24.73 -12.44 2.09
CA ASN A 379 24.95 -11.25 2.90
C ASN A 379 24.26 -11.42 4.26
N LEU A 380 24.91 -10.93 5.31
CA LEU A 380 24.28 -10.65 6.59
C LEU A 380 23.73 -9.22 6.54
N ILE A 381 22.42 -9.07 6.68
CA ILE A 381 21.75 -7.78 6.84
C ILE A 381 21.44 -7.55 8.30
N THR A 382 21.71 -6.36 8.80
CA THR A 382 21.27 -5.94 10.13
C THR A 382 20.51 -4.63 10.05
N ARG A 383 19.46 -4.49 10.84
CA ARG A 383 18.79 -3.22 11.09
C ARG A 383 18.66 -3.02 12.59
N VAL A 384 19.14 -1.88 13.07
CA VAL A 384 19.03 -1.52 14.50
C VAL A 384 18.53 -0.09 14.57
N GLY A 385 17.47 0.13 15.34
CA GLY A 385 16.88 1.45 15.43
C GLY A 385 15.84 1.56 16.52
N ILE A 386 15.23 2.73 16.58
CA ILE A 386 14.21 3.08 17.56
C ILE A 386 12.91 3.28 16.80
N ASN A 387 11.82 2.68 17.26
CA ASN A 387 10.49 2.98 16.76
C ASN A 387 9.91 4.16 17.55
N GLY A 388 9.36 5.14 16.85
CA GLY A 388 8.45 6.13 17.42
C GLY A 388 7.03 5.83 16.97
N MET A 389 6.18 5.35 17.89
CA MET A 389 4.80 5.02 17.61
C MET A 389 3.95 6.27 17.80
N MET A 390 3.32 6.71 16.72
CA MET A 390 2.38 7.83 16.77
C MET A 390 1.08 7.37 17.42
N MET A 391 0.61 6.19 17.02
CA MET A 391 -0.49 5.48 17.65
C MET A 391 -0.21 3.98 17.64
N ALA A 392 -0.43 3.33 18.76
CA ALA A 392 -0.38 1.88 18.89
C ALA A 392 -1.56 1.39 19.71
N ALA A 393 -1.96 0.15 19.45
CA ALA A 393 -3.06 -0.54 20.06
C ALA A 393 -2.60 -1.87 20.66
N THR A 394 -2.97 -2.12 21.91
CA THR A 394 -2.69 -3.36 22.65
C THR A 394 -3.94 -3.84 23.39
N PRO A 395 -4.08 -5.12 23.75
CA PRO A 395 -5.28 -5.65 24.39
C PRO A 395 -5.65 -4.87 25.66
N ASN A 396 -6.94 -4.70 25.91
CA ASN A 396 -7.51 -4.16 27.13
C ASN A 396 -8.12 -5.33 27.93
N ASP A 397 -7.79 -5.41 29.23
CA ASP A 397 -8.27 -6.50 30.12
C ASP A 397 -9.46 -6.08 31.00
N TYR A 398 -9.90 -4.82 30.93
CA TYR A 398 -10.74 -4.21 31.96
C TYR A 398 -12.18 -3.97 31.54
N TYR A 399 -12.42 -3.68 30.26
CA TYR A 399 -13.76 -3.52 29.71
C TYR A 399 -13.77 -3.76 28.21
N VAL A 400 -14.97 -4.01 27.68
CA VAL A 400 -15.27 -3.94 26.26
C VAL A 400 -16.12 -2.68 26.08
N ASP A 401 -15.71 -1.80 25.18
CA ASP A 401 -16.48 -0.60 24.86
C ASP A 401 -17.84 -0.96 24.24
N VAL A 402 -18.83 -0.09 24.35
CA VAL A 402 -20.16 -0.32 23.75
C VAL A 402 -20.09 -0.45 22.24
N GLU A 403 -19.08 0.17 21.61
CA GLU A 403 -18.79 0.07 20.17
C GLU A 403 -17.89 -1.13 19.81
N GLY A 404 -17.48 -1.94 20.79
CA GLY A 404 -16.78 -3.21 20.59
C GLY A 404 -15.25 -3.12 20.67
N ARG A 405 -14.67 -1.99 21.11
CA ARG A 405 -13.22 -1.89 21.36
C ARG A 405 -12.79 -2.78 22.54
N THR A 406 -11.75 -3.57 22.27
CA THR A 406 -11.10 -4.50 23.22
C THR A 406 -9.62 -4.18 23.41
N ASN A 407 -9.19 -2.97 23.02
CA ASN A 407 -7.79 -2.55 23.04
C ASN A 407 -7.63 -1.13 23.60
N ASP A 408 -6.46 -0.90 24.18
CA ASP A 408 -6.01 0.42 24.63
C ASP A 408 -5.17 1.10 23.54
N PHE A 409 -5.23 2.43 23.47
CA PHE A 409 -4.49 3.25 22.52
C PHE A 409 -3.44 4.10 23.20
N GLY A 410 -2.30 4.31 22.54
CA GLY A 410 -1.37 5.32 22.97
C GLY A 410 -0.14 5.48 22.09
N PRO A 411 0.57 6.62 22.21
CA PRO A 411 1.89 6.77 21.64
C PRO A 411 2.89 5.88 22.38
N GLY A 412 4.03 5.65 21.74
CA GLY A 412 5.04 4.76 22.29
C GLY A 412 6.42 4.92 21.70
N VAL A 413 7.38 4.28 22.33
CA VAL A 413 8.76 4.15 21.83
C VAL A 413 9.18 2.70 21.90
N GLY A 414 9.99 2.25 20.95
CA GLY A 414 10.50 0.88 20.99
C GLY A 414 11.91 0.75 20.45
N LEU A 415 12.57 -0.35 20.78
CA LEU A 415 13.83 -0.79 20.19
C LEU A 415 13.51 -1.92 19.21
N ARG A 416 14.05 -1.84 17.99
CA ARG A 416 13.98 -2.94 17.03
C ARG A 416 15.37 -3.33 16.56
N VAL A 417 15.64 -4.63 16.64
CA VAL A 417 16.82 -5.27 16.11
C VAL A 417 16.37 -6.35 15.14
N TYR A 418 16.78 -6.25 13.89
CA TYR A 418 16.53 -7.25 12.87
C TYR A 418 17.85 -7.71 12.28
N THR A 419 18.02 -9.00 12.10
CA THR A 419 19.15 -9.57 11.39
C THR A 419 18.66 -10.65 10.42
N ALA A 420 19.28 -10.75 9.26
CA ALA A 420 18.97 -11.78 8.29
C ALA A 420 20.20 -12.24 7.52
N ILE A 421 20.31 -13.55 7.32
CA ILE A 421 21.20 -14.13 6.33
C ILE A 421 20.40 -14.22 5.02
N GLN A 422 20.81 -13.48 4.00
CA GLN A 422 20.07 -13.36 2.74
C GLN A 422 20.94 -13.65 1.51
N ASN A 423 20.32 -14.11 0.43
CA ASN A 423 20.89 -14.17 -0.90
C ASN A 423 20.00 -13.37 -1.86
N GLY A 424 20.52 -12.26 -2.40
CA GLY A 424 19.69 -11.26 -3.09
C GLY A 424 18.63 -10.70 -2.15
N ILE A 425 17.36 -10.84 -2.52
CA ILE A 425 16.18 -10.45 -1.72
C ILE A 425 15.54 -11.62 -0.97
N TRP A 426 16.13 -12.82 -1.06
CA TRP A 426 15.64 -14.03 -0.39
C TRP A 426 16.33 -14.20 0.97
N ASN A 427 15.56 -14.19 2.05
CA ASN A 427 16.07 -14.48 3.39
C ASN A 427 16.16 -16.00 3.61
N TYR A 428 17.29 -16.51 4.10
CA TYR A 428 17.41 -17.90 4.57
C TYR A 428 17.04 -18.03 6.04
N VAL A 429 17.55 -17.10 6.86
CA VAL A 429 17.23 -17.04 8.29
C VAL A 429 17.08 -15.58 8.64
N SER A 430 16.00 -15.21 9.33
CA SER A 430 15.85 -13.89 9.93
C SER A 430 15.45 -13.99 11.39
N LEU A 431 16.01 -13.09 12.19
CA LEU A 431 15.69 -12.92 13.60
C LEU A 431 15.32 -11.46 13.82
N MET A 432 14.17 -11.22 14.44
CA MET A 432 13.72 -9.90 14.84
C MET A 432 13.41 -9.89 16.33
N TYR A 433 14.03 -8.97 17.04
CA TYR A 433 13.60 -8.53 18.35
C TYR A 433 12.94 -7.16 18.24
N TYR A 434 11.78 -7.01 18.88
CA TYR A 434 11.08 -5.75 19.01
C TYR A 434 10.63 -5.61 20.46
N GLY A 435 11.08 -4.57 21.15
CA GLY A 435 10.61 -4.21 22.48
C GLY A 435 10.00 -2.83 22.45
N ALA A 436 8.86 -2.61 23.09
CA ALA A 436 8.24 -1.29 23.12
C ALA A 436 7.52 -0.96 24.42
N TRP A 437 7.43 0.35 24.65
CA TRP A 437 6.76 1.01 25.76
C TRP A 437 5.65 1.87 25.20
N LEU A 438 4.43 1.64 25.66
CA LEU A 438 3.23 2.38 25.28
C LEU A 438 2.68 3.11 26.50
N TRP A 439 2.22 4.34 26.28
CA TRP A 439 1.53 5.14 27.30
C TRP A 439 0.08 5.28 26.91
N THR A 440 -0.79 4.49 27.53
CA THR A 440 -2.21 4.49 27.16
C THR A 440 -2.85 5.83 27.49
N GLN A 441 -3.64 6.31 26.53
CA GLN A 441 -4.44 7.52 26.61
C GLN A 441 -5.93 7.21 26.61
N SER A 442 -6.32 6.00 26.19
CA SER A 442 -7.65 5.48 26.38
C SER A 442 -7.80 4.84 27.76
N GLN A 443 -9.04 4.71 28.22
CA GLN A 443 -9.34 4.08 29.50
C GLN A 443 -8.85 2.62 29.52
N PRO A 444 -8.24 2.13 30.63
CA PRO A 444 -7.89 2.90 31.83
C PRO A 444 -6.70 3.83 31.61
N ASP A 445 -6.94 5.14 31.73
CA ASP A 445 -5.97 6.17 31.37
C ASP A 445 -4.70 6.06 32.22
N ASN A 446 -3.55 6.37 31.62
CA ASN A 446 -2.22 6.35 32.26
C ASN A 446 -1.69 4.95 32.64
N SER A 447 -2.23 3.87 32.07
CA SER A 447 -1.56 2.58 32.12
C SER A 447 -0.30 2.59 31.22
N LYS A 448 0.66 1.73 31.52
CA LYS A 448 1.88 1.57 30.71
C LYS A 448 1.97 0.13 30.26
N HIS A 449 2.04 -0.07 28.95
CA HIS A 449 2.14 -1.40 28.37
C HIS A 449 3.56 -1.58 27.84
N HIS A 450 4.11 -2.77 28.09
CA HIS A 450 5.41 -3.19 27.62
C HIS A 450 5.23 -4.44 26.78
N ILE A 451 5.63 -4.37 25.52
CA ILE A 451 5.48 -5.47 24.57
C ILE A 451 6.84 -5.92 24.08
N HIS A 452 6.99 -7.23 23.93
CA HIS A 452 8.18 -7.87 23.41
C HIS A 452 7.80 -8.91 22.35
N PHE A 453 8.42 -8.79 21.18
CA PHE A 453 8.34 -9.75 20.10
C PHE A 453 9.72 -10.32 19.86
N LEU A 454 9.78 -11.64 19.74
CA LEU A 454 10.92 -12.34 19.17
C LEU A 454 10.40 -13.21 18.04
N ILE A 455 10.79 -12.88 16.81
CA ILE A 455 10.40 -13.61 15.60
C ILE A 455 11.66 -14.24 15.01
N LEU A 456 11.64 -15.56 14.82
CA LEU A 456 12.66 -16.31 14.11
C LEU A 456 11.99 -17.01 12.93
N ASP A 457 12.43 -16.67 11.72
CA ASP A 457 12.05 -17.34 10.49
C ASP A 457 13.27 -18.02 9.91
N ALA A 458 13.11 -19.28 9.51
CA ALA A 458 14.14 -20.02 8.80
C ALA A 458 13.50 -20.76 7.63
N GLN A 459 14.05 -20.56 6.44
CA GLN A 459 13.60 -21.20 5.23
C GLN A 459 14.78 -21.64 4.36
N TYR A 460 14.64 -22.80 3.76
CA TYR A 460 15.61 -23.39 2.85
C TYR A 460 14.98 -23.56 1.48
N PRO A 461 15.50 -22.92 0.41
CA PRO A 461 15.01 -23.16 -0.94
C PRO A 461 15.41 -24.56 -1.40
N ILE A 462 14.41 -25.39 -1.69
CA ILE A 462 14.58 -26.71 -2.30
C ILE A 462 14.82 -26.55 -3.80
N THR A 463 14.12 -25.58 -4.42
CA THR A 463 14.27 -25.24 -5.83
C THR A 463 14.32 -23.72 -6.00
N LYS A 464 14.39 -23.24 -7.25
CA LYS A 464 14.28 -21.81 -7.55
C LYS A 464 12.95 -21.18 -7.10
N TYR A 465 11.89 -21.97 -6.95
CA TYR A 465 10.53 -21.48 -6.67
C TYR A 465 9.89 -22.07 -5.43
N PHE A 466 10.53 -23.05 -4.79
CA PHE A 466 9.96 -23.75 -3.63
C PHE A 466 10.96 -23.77 -2.48
N SER A 467 10.48 -23.46 -1.29
CA SER A 467 11.20 -23.58 -0.03
C SER A 467 10.39 -24.36 0.99
N ILE A 468 11.10 -24.89 1.97
CA ILE A 468 10.53 -25.37 3.21
C ILE A 468 11.10 -24.54 4.35
N GLY A 469 10.29 -24.22 5.36
CA GLY A 469 10.73 -23.41 6.47
C GLY A 469 9.88 -23.61 7.71
N PHE A 470 10.30 -22.96 8.78
CA PHE A 470 9.52 -22.81 9.99
C PHE A 470 9.62 -21.35 10.47
N SER A 471 8.58 -20.91 11.16
CA SER A 471 8.54 -19.63 11.86
C SER A 471 8.19 -19.88 13.32
N THR A 472 8.87 -19.21 14.22
CA THR A 472 8.48 -19.14 15.63
C THR A 472 8.38 -17.70 16.07
N ARG A 473 7.28 -17.38 16.76
CA ARG A 473 6.98 -16.04 17.26
C ARG A 473 6.70 -16.15 18.74
N TYR A 474 7.52 -15.50 19.55
CA TYR A 474 7.31 -15.33 20.98
C TYR A 474 6.83 -13.92 21.24
N LEU A 475 5.66 -13.81 21.86
CA LEU A 475 4.95 -12.57 22.12
C LEU A 475 4.72 -12.47 23.62
N LEU A 476 5.22 -11.40 24.23
CA LEU A 476 5.04 -11.16 25.66
C LEU A 476 4.57 -9.73 25.85
N GLU A 477 3.48 -9.57 26.59
CA GLU A 477 2.99 -8.28 27.06
C GLU A 477 3.05 -8.24 28.59
N SER A 478 3.46 -7.10 29.13
CA SER A 478 3.36 -6.81 30.56
C SER A 478 2.77 -5.41 30.75
N LYS A 479 1.76 -5.33 31.62
CA LYS A 479 1.01 -4.09 31.90
C LYS A 479 1.34 -3.61 33.30
N LEU A 480 1.68 -2.33 33.41
CA LEU A 480 1.88 -1.66 34.68
C LEU A 480 0.76 -0.64 34.88
N LEU A 481 -0.21 -0.99 35.73
CA LEU A 481 -1.21 -0.04 36.20
C LEU A 481 -0.59 0.87 37.25
N ARG A 482 -0.84 2.17 37.14
CA ARG A 482 -0.74 3.04 38.30
C ARG A 482 -2.00 2.79 39.13
N CYS A 483 -1.90 2.09 40.26
CA CYS A 483 -2.97 2.11 41.25
C CYS A 483 -3.20 3.59 41.60
N LEU A 484 -4.40 4.09 41.32
CA LEU A 484 -4.87 5.39 41.80
C LEU A 484 -5.20 5.31 43.29
#